data_AF-A0A7W0X823-F1
#
_entry.id   AF-A0A7W0X823-F1
#
_cell.length_a   1.000
_cell.length_b   1.000
_cell.length_c   1.000
_cell.angle_alpha   90.00
_cell.angle_beta   90.00
_cell.angle_gamma   90.00
#
_symmetry.space_group_name_H-M   'P 1'
#
loop_
_entity.id
_entity.type
_entity.pdbx_description
1 polymer ?
#
loop_
_entity_poly.entity_id
_entity_poly.type
_entity_poly.pdbx_seq_one_letter_code
_entity_poly.pdbx_strand_id
1 'polypeptide(L)'
;MQIGDRMIPAPREIIANYAPHAPDLSIEARIVRVPYENIETGRGYVVTLDKGKRDGVEPGHVLAVYRVVDRIIDPRPSKQQTILLRYLEPTNFFTPREYVQPADERTGLVFVFRTFDRVSYAIVLNTTDPVRVGDYARKP
;
A
#
# COMPACT_ATOMS: atom_id res chain seq x y z
N MET A 1 24.33 14.72 -19.82
CA MET A 1 23.82 15.72 -20.76
C MET A 1 24.48 15.48 -22.09
N GLN A 2 23.71 15.22 -23.13
CA GLN A 2 24.16 15.12 -24.50
C GLN A 2 23.66 16.33 -25.30
N ILE A 3 24.30 16.59 -26.44
CA ILE A 3 23.90 17.64 -27.36
C ILE A 3 22.49 17.31 -27.88
N GLY A 4 21.52 18.20 -27.65
CA GLY A 4 20.11 18.02 -28.01
C GLY A 4 19.15 17.83 -26.83
N ASP A 5 19.67 17.70 -25.61
CA ASP A 5 18.83 17.58 -24.40
C ASP A 5 18.04 18.88 -24.15
N ARG A 6 16.72 18.75 -23.96
CA ARG A 6 15.85 19.87 -23.61
C ARG A 6 15.93 20.14 -22.11
N MET A 7 16.62 21.21 -21.74
CA MET A 7 16.70 21.65 -20.35
C MET A 7 15.42 22.38 -19.94
N ILE A 8 15.00 22.16 -18.70
CA ILE A 8 13.94 22.91 -18.04
C ILE A 8 14.53 23.70 -16.87
N PRO A 9 14.06 24.93 -16.60
CA PRO A 9 14.52 25.69 -15.46
C PRO A 9 14.29 24.93 -14.17
N ALA A 10 15.31 24.84 -13.32
CA ALA A 10 15.16 24.26 -12.00
C ALA A 10 14.17 25.10 -11.18
N PRO A 11 13.14 24.48 -10.57
CA PRO A 11 12.27 25.19 -9.64
C PRO A 11 13.10 25.64 -8.43
N ARG A 12 12.68 26.73 -7.78
CA ARG A 12 13.32 27.19 -6.54
C ARG A 12 13.25 26.08 -5.49
N GLU A 13 14.38 25.79 -4.85
CA GLU A 13 14.41 24.90 -3.69
C GLU A 13 13.62 25.52 -2.55
N ILE A 14 12.59 24.80 -2.09
CA ILE A 14 11.84 25.18 -0.89
C ILE A 14 12.53 24.42 0.24
N ILE A 15 13.33 25.11 1.04
CA ILE A 15 13.87 24.55 2.28
C ILE A 15 12.69 24.42 3.23
N ALA A 16 12.23 23.21 3.43
CA ALA A 16 11.08 22.94 4.24
C ALA A 16 11.48 22.14 5.48
N ASN A 17 11.45 22.81 6.62
CA ASN A 17 11.67 22.20 7.92
C ASN A 17 10.35 21.58 8.39
N TYR A 18 10.12 20.33 8.00
CA TYR A 18 8.95 19.59 8.45
C TYR A 18 9.30 18.80 9.71
N ALA A 19 8.52 18.98 10.78
CA ALA A 19 8.56 18.11 11.94
C ALA A 19 7.64 16.89 11.69
N PRO A 20 8.14 15.64 11.84
CA PRO A 20 7.30 14.45 11.73
C PRO A 20 6.19 14.45 12.79
N HIS A 21 4.93 14.38 12.38
CA HIS A 21 3.77 14.33 13.27
C HIS A 21 2.66 13.46 12.69
N ALA A 22 1.79 12.92 13.54
CA ALA A 22 0.61 12.18 13.07
C ALA A 22 -0.46 13.18 12.57
N PRO A 23 -1.25 12.82 11.54
CA PRO A 23 -2.37 13.64 11.12
C PRO A 23 -3.44 13.79 12.21
N ASP A 24 -4.04 14.97 12.31
CA ASP A 24 -5.17 15.20 13.21
C ASP A 24 -6.41 14.42 12.74
N LEU A 25 -6.71 14.51 11.45
CA LEU A 25 -7.82 13.82 10.80
C LEU A 25 -7.51 12.34 10.55
N SER A 26 -8.56 11.51 10.52
CA SER A 26 -8.42 10.13 10.04
C SER A 26 -8.22 10.14 8.53
N ILE A 27 -7.01 9.79 8.09
CA ILE A 27 -6.66 9.69 6.68
C ILE A 27 -6.49 8.21 6.38
N GLU A 28 -7.23 7.72 5.38
CA GLU A 28 -7.03 6.39 4.79
C GLU A 28 -6.56 6.57 3.36
N ALA A 29 -5.27 6.36 3.15
CA ALA A 29 -4.63 6.45 1.86
C ALA A 29 -4.23 5.07 1.35
N ARG A 30 -4.01 4.97 0.05
CA ARG A 30 -3.53 3.78 -0.63
C ARG A 30 -2.28 4.08 -1.43
N ILE A 31 -1.36 3.13 -1.43
CA ILE A 31 -0.15 3.23 -2.22
C ILE A 31 -0.49 2.89 -3.67
N VAL A 32 -0.43 3.89 -4.54
CA VAL A 32 -0.80 3.75 -5.96
C VAL A 32 0.40 3.54 -6.87
N ARG A 33 1.59 3.95 -6.42
CA ARG A 33 2.80 3.78 -7.20
C ARG A 33 4.02 3.62 -6.33
N VAL A 34 4.87 2.71 -6.78
CA VAL A 34 6.24 2.52 -6.34
C VAL A 34 7.15 2.81 -7.54
N PRO A 35 8.27 3.53 -7.39
CA PRO A 35 9.15 3.92 -8.51
C PRO A 35 9.77 2.75 -9.26
N TYR A 36 9.97 1.61 -8.58
CA TYR A 36 10.61 0.43 -9.13
C TYR A 36 9.66 -0.76 -9.00
N GLU A 37 9.13 -1.23 -10.13
CA GLU A 37 8.11 -2.30 -10.19
C GLU A 37 8.64 -3.67 -9.69
N ASN A 38 9.96 -3.82 -9.59
CA ASN A 38 10.62 -5.11 -9.34
C ASN A 38 11.38 -5.14 -8.01
N ILE A 39 11.36 -4.03 -7.25
CA ILE A 39 12.10 -3.90 -6.00
C ILE A 39 11.10 -3.69 -4.88
N GLU A 40 11.03 -4.71 -4.05
CA GLU A 40 10.43 -4.67 -2.73
C GLU A 40 10.91 -3.42 -1.98
N THR A 41 9.97 -2.49 -1.75
CA THR A 41 10.27 -1.12 -1.31
C THR A 41 10.53 -1.12 0.19
N GLY A 42 11.82 -1.00 0.54
CA GLY A 42 12.30 -0.91 1.91
C GLY A 42 12.40 0.53 2.42
N ARG A 43 13.11 0.71 3.54
CA ARG A 43 13.45 2.03 4.11
C ARG A 43 14.14 2.93 3.06
N GLY A 44 13.77 4.20 3.03
CA GLY A 44 14.39 5.24 2.21
C GLY A 44 13.79 5.41 0.81
N TYR A 45 12.91 4.50 0.39
CA TYR A 45 12.23 4.63 -0.91
C TYR A 45 11.05 5.59 -0.85
N VAL A 46 10.81 6.26 -1.97
CA VAL A 46 9.65 7.15 -2.16
C VAL A 46 8.47 6.36 -2.70
N VAL A 47 7.30 6.56 -2.13
CA VAL A 47 6.02 5.99 -2.57
C VAL A 47 5.01 7.10 -2.85
N THR A 48 4.05 6.83 -3.72
CA THR A 48 2.95 7.75 -4.03
C THR A 48 1.67 7.26 -3.39
N LEU A 49 1.01 8.16 -2.66
CA LEU A 49 -0.30 7.95 -2.04
C LEU A 49 -1.41 8.60 -2.87
N ASP A 50 -2.60 8.00 -2.88
CA ASP A 50 -3.80 8.50 -3.55
C ASP A 50 -4.54 9.64 -2.80
N LYS A 51 -3.95 10.13 -1.70
CA LYS A 51 -4.47 11.24 -0.89
C LYS A 51 -3.56 12.44 -0.98
N GLY A 52 -4.17 13.61 -1.14
CA GLY A 52 -3.48 14.89 -1.25
C GLY A 52 -4.01 15.95 -0.29
N LYS A 53 -3.78 17.22 -0.63
CA LYS A 53 -4.21 18.38 0.16
C LYS A 53 -5.73 18.41 0.36
N ARG A 54 -6.49 17.99 -0.66
CA ARG A 54 -7.96 17.95 -0.58
C ARG A 54 -8.47 16.93 0.45
N ASP A 55 -7.67 15.92 0.73
CA ASP A 55 -7.96 14.87 1.71
C ASP A 55 -7.37 15.20 3.09
N GLY A 56 -6.80 16.39 3.28
CA GLY A 56 -6.16 16.80 4.54
C GLY A 56 -4.76 16.25 4.74
N VAL A 57 -4.08 15.76 3.70
CA VAL A 57 -2.68 15.34 3.81
C VAL A 57 -1.77 16.57 3.76
N GLU A 58 -0.86 16.67 4.73
CA GLU A 58 0.12 17.75 4.82
C GLU A 58 1.54 17.19 4.87
N PRO A 59 2.54 17.93 4.34
CA PRO A 59 3.94 17.58 4.56
C PRO A 59 4.26 17.57 6.06
N GLY A 60 4.96 16.55 6.53
CA GLY A 60 5.16 16.31 7.96
C GLY A 60 4.37 15.10 8.48
N HIS A 61 3.27 14.74 7.82
CA HIS A 61 2.43 13.63 8.24
C HIS A 61 3.16 12.29 8.21
N VAL A 62 3.01 11.53 9.31
CA VAL A 62 3.48 10.16 9.44
C VAL A 62 2.27 9.22 9.45
N LEU A 63 2.26 8.26 8.52
CA LEU A 63 1.20 7.26 8.39
C LEU A 63 1.76 5.86 8.63
N ALA A 64 0.99 5.00 9.28
CA ALA A 64 1.29 3.58 9.39
C ALA A 64 0.84 2.84 8.14
N VAL A 65 1.73 1.99 7.62
CA VAL A 65 1.47 1.13 6.47
C VAL A 65 0.91 -0.21 6.95
N TYR A 66 -0.15 -0.68 6.30
CA TYR A 66 -0.78 -1.96 6.54
C TYR A 66 -0.76 -2.80 5.27
N ARG A 67 -0.28 -4.03 5.40
CA ARG A 67 -0.24 -4.98 4.29
C ARG A 67 -1.62 -5.57 4.06
N VAL A 68 -2.04 -5.52 2.79
CA VAL A 68 -3.21 -6.26 2.33
C VAL A 68 -2.75 -7.64 1.90
N VAL A 69 -3.22 -8.67 2.61
CA VAL A 69 -2.96 -10.07 2.26
C VAL A 69 -4.14 -10.60 1.46
N ASP A 70 -3.89 -11.34 0.38
CA ASP A 70 -4.98 -12.00 -0.34
C ASP A 70 -5.66 -13.06 0.54
N ARG A 71 -6.91 -13.39 0.20
CA ARG A 71 -7.64 -14.44 0.90
C ARG A 71 -6.89 -15.76 0.78
N ILE A 72 -6.58 -16.35 1.92
CA ILE A 72 -5.92 -17.66 2.00
C ILE A 72 -6.98 -18.75 2.10
N ILE A 73 -6.64 -19.95 1.62
CA ILE A 73 -7.48 -21.12 1.83
C ILE A 73 -7.49 -21.42 3.33
N ASP A 74 -8.68 -21.56 3.91
CA ASP A 74 -8.82 -21.96 5.29
C ASP A 74 -8.27 -23.40 5.45
N PRO A 75 -7.27 -23.62 6.32
CA PRO A 75 -6.76 -24.96 6.57
C PRO A 75 -7.77 -25.84 7.33
N ARG A 76 -8.84 -25.25 7.90
CA ARG A 76 -9.89 -26.00 8.60
C ARG A 76 -10.76 -26.76 7.60
N PRO A 77 -11.29 -27.94 7.99
CA PRO A 77 -12.25 -28.67 7.15
C PRO A 77 -13.45 -27.78 6.86
N SER A 78 -13.72 -27.57 5.56
CA SER A 78 -14.79 -26.69 5.10
C SER A 78 -16.13 -27.14 5.69
N LYS A 79 -16.96 -26.19 6.14
CA LYS A 79 -18.33 -26.50 6.57
C LYS A 79 -19.30 -26.71 5.40
N GLN A 80 -18.83 -26.57 4.17
CA GLN A 80 -19.65 -26.64 2.97
C GLN A 80 -20.00 -28.10 2.64
N GLN A 81 -21.23 -28.33 2.19
CA GLN A 81 -21.71 -29.68 1.86
C GLN A 81 -20.89 -30.25 0.69
N THR A 82 -20.30 -31.42 0.88
CA THR A 82 -19.69 -32.19 -0.20
C THR A 82 -20.75 -32.51 -1.24
N ILE A 83 -20.56 -32.02 -2.46
CA ILE A 83 -21.49 -32.23 -3.56
C ILE A 83 -21.07 -33.50 -4.30
N LEU A 84 -21.99 -34.44 -4.41
CA LEU A 84 -21.84 -35.66 -5.20
C LEU A 84 -22.30 -35.38 -6.63
N LEU A 85 -21.37 -35.33 -7.58
CA LEU A 85 -21.69 -35.20 -9.00
C LEU A 85 -22.09 -36.56 -9.58
N ARG A 86 -23.28 -37.04 -9.17
CA ARG A 86 -23.83 -38.36 -9.49
C ARG A 86 -23.88 -38.69 -11.00
N TYR A 87 -23.84 -37.69 -11.87
CA TYR A 87 -23.93 -37.85 -13.32
C TYR A 87 -22.58 -37.79 -14.08
N LEU A 88 -21.46 -37.48 -13.41
CA LEU A 88 -20.16 -37.23 -14.07
C LEU A 88 -19.03 -38.16 -13.62
N GLU A 89 -19.35 -39.28 -12.96
CA GLU A 89 -18.50 -40.35 -12.42
C GLU A 89 -18.79 -40.56 -10.92
N PRO A 90 -19.16 -41.77 -10.46
CA PRO A 90 -19.62 -42.02 -9.09
C PRO A 90 -18.55 -41.94 -7.98
N THR A 91 -17.31 -41.53 -8.31
CA THR A 91 -16.18 -41.47 -7.36
C THR A 91 -15.69 -40.03 -7.10
N ASN A 92 -16.19 -39.02 -7.82
CA ASN A 92 -15.76 -37.63 -7.63
C ASN A 92 -16.63 -36.91 -6.59
N PHE A 93 -16.05 -36.70 -5.41
CA PHE A 93 -16.60 -35.87 -4.35
C PHE A 93 -15.99 -34.47 -4.47
N PHE A 94 -16.80 -33.44 -4.72
CA PHE A 94 -16.33 -32.06 -4.74
C PHE A 94 -16.64 -31.39 -3.39
N THR A 95 -15.59 -31.05 -2.65
CA THR A 95 -15.70 -30.20 -1.45
C THR A 95 -15.15 -28.82 -1.82
N PRO A 96 -16.00 -27.78 -1.87
CA PRO A 96 -15.53 -26.45 -2.24
C PRO A 96 -14.58 -25.90 -1.16
N ARG A 97 -13.49 -25.25 -1.59
CA ARG A 97 -12.51 -24.65 -0.69
C ARG A 97 -13.08 -23.38 -0.07
N GLU A 98 -12.94 -23.26 1.25
CA GLU A 98 -13.29 -22.05 1.99
C GLU A 98 -12.08 -21.10 2.01
N TYR A 99 -12.32 -19.81 1.77
CA TYR A 99 -11.28 -18.79 1.77
C TYR A 99 -11.54 -17.80 2.90
N VAL A 100 -10.51 -17.49 3.69
CA VAL A 100 -10.58 -16.52 4.79
C VAL A 100 -9.66 -15.35 4.48
N GLN A 101 -10.12 -14.15 4.82
CA GLN A 101 -9.33 -12.92 4.76
C GLN A 101 -8.50 -12.80 6.04
N PRO A 102 -7.15 -12.84 5.97
CA PRO A 102 -6.31 -12.53 7.12
C PRO A 102 -6.54 -11.09 7.58
N ALA A 103 -6.32 -10.83 8.87
CA ALA A 103 -6.35 -9.48 9.42
C ALA A 103 -5.19 -8.64 8.86
N ASP A 104 -5.42 -7.35 8.64
CA ASP A 104 -4.41 -6.43 8.14
C ASP A 104 -3.26 -6.28 9.16
N GLU A 105 -2.03 -6.48 8.71
CA GLU A 105 -0.85 -6.38 9.56
C GLU A 105 -0.15 -5.03 9.37
N ARG A 106 0.25 -4.38 10.48
CA ARG A 106 1.03 -3.15 10.43
C ARG A 106 2.47 -3.49 10.04
N THR A 107 2.86 -3.04 8.86
CA THR A 107 4.15 -3.39 8.26
C THR A 107 5.19 -2.29 8.45
N GLY A 108 4.79 -1.01 8.56
CA GLY A 108 5.77 0.08 8.62
C GLY A 108 5.22 1.47 8.87
N LEU A 109 6.06 2.49 8.64
CA LEU A 109 5.72 3.91 8.67
C LEU A 109 6.21 4.62 7.40
N VAL A 110 5.43 5.59 6.94
CA VAL A 110 5.80 6.50 5.85
C VAL A 110 5.69 7.95 6.30
N PHE A 111 6.59 8.80 5.82
CA PHE A 111 6.62 10.24 6.07
C PHE A 111 6.32 11.02 4.80
N VAL A 112 5.27 11.82 4.82
CA VAL A 112 4.89 12.68 3.69
C VAL A 112 5.79 13.91 3.65
N PHE A 113 6.53 14.10 2.57
CA PHE A 113 7.42 15.25 2.39
C PHE A 113 6.94 16.23 1.31
N ARG A 114 5.99 15.80 0.47
CA ARG A 114 5.43 16.65 -0.59
C ARG A 114 3.98 16.26 -0.89
N THR A 115 3.09 17.25 -0.88
CA THR A 115 1.66 17.03 -1.12
C THR A 115 1.17 17.86 -2.32
N PHE A 116 0.41 17.23 -3.20
CA PHE A 116 -0.33 17.86 -4.30
C PHE A 116 -1.84 17.81 -4.01
N ASP A 117 -2.67 18.29 -4.93
CA ASP A 117 -4.12 18.35 -4.74
C ASP A 117 -4.78 17.00 -4.44
N ARG A 118 -4.36 15.94 -5.14
CA ARG A 118 -5.00 14.60 -5.10
C ARG A 118 -4.04 13.45 -4.79
N VAL A 119 -2.75 13.75 -4.68
CA VAL A 119 -1.71 12.74 -4.42
C VAL A 119 -0.66 13.34 -3.50
N SER A 120 0.08 12.48 -2.84
CA SER A 120 1.23 12.89 -2.04
C SER A 120 2.39 11.92 -2.20
N TYR A 121 3.60 12.45 -2.00
CA TYR A 121 4.82 11.67 -1.98
C TYR A 121 5.29 11.50 -0.55
N ALA A 122 5.55 10.26 -0.21
CA ALA A 122 6.02 9.86 1.10
C ALA A 122 7.29 9.02 0.98
N ILE A 123 8.14 9.07 1.99
CA ILE A 123 9.32 8.22 2.11
C ILE A 123 9.07 7.15 3.17
N VAL A 124 9.44 5.91 2.89
CA VAL A 124 9.32 4.80 3.84
C VAL A 124 10.38 4.96 4.92
N LEU A 125 9.95 5.10 6.18
CA LEU A 125 10.85 5.31 7.33
C LEU A 125 11.37 3.99 7.89
N ASN A 126 10.47 3.06 8.19
CA ASN A 126 10.79 1.72 8.65
C ASN A 126 9.72 0.77 8.14
N THR A 127 10.12 -0.47 7.87
CA THR A 127 9.18 -1.48 7.40
C THR A 127 9.74 -2.86 7.75
N THR A 128 8.90 -3.74 8.28
CA THR A 128 9.23 -5.14 8.59
C THR A 128 9.19 -5.96 7.31
N ASP A 129 8.19 -5.70 6.47
CA ASP A 129 8.11 -6.26 5.14
C ASP A 129 8.11 -5.18 4.06
N PRO A 130 8.39 -5.55 2.81
CA PRO A 130 8.37 -4.62 1.70
C PRO A 130 6.99 -4.01 1.42
N VAL A 131 7.00 -2.71 1.14
CA VAL A 131 5.79 -1.97 0.78
C VAL A 131 5.45 -2.25 -0.69
N ARG A 132 4.16 -2.49 -0.98
CA ARG A 132 3.66 -2.81 -2.32
C ARG A 132 2.54 -1.87 -2.75
N VAL A 133 2.32 -1.80 -4.06
CA VAL A 133 1.14 -1.13 -4.61
C VAL A 133 -0.11 -1.84 -4.11
N GLY A 134 -1.06 -1.06 -3.60
CA GLY A 134 -2.30 -1.57 -3.02
C GLY A 134 -2.33 -1.63 -1.49
N ASP A 135 -1.18 -1.50 -0.82
CA ASP A 135 -1.12 -1.41 0.65
C ASP A 135 -1.81 -0.13 1.15
N TYR A 136 -2.35 -0.20 2.38
CA TYR A 136 -3.01 0.93 3.03
C TYR A 136 -2.01 1.75 3.85
N ALA A 137 -2.24 3.06 3.91
CA ALA A 137 -1.54 3.98 4.80
C ALA A 137 -2.60 4.76 5.61
N ARG A 138 -2.60 4.58 6.92
CA ARG A 138 -3.57 5.25 7.82
C ARG A 138 -2.91 5.86 9.04
N LYS A 139 -3.68 6.62 9.81
CA LYS A 139 -3.22 7.19 11.08
C LYS A 139 -2.64 6.08 11.99
N PRO A 140 -1.41 6.26 12.55
CA PRO A 140 -0.68 5.24 13.28
C PRO A 140 -1.22 4.91 14.67
#